data_AF-A0AAE1NBQ6-F1
#
_entry.id   AF-A0AAE1NBQ6-F1
#
_cell.length_a   1.000
_cell.length_b   1.000
_cell.length_c   1.000
_cell.angle_alpha   90.00
_cell.angle_beta   90.00
_cell.angle_gamma   90.00
#
_symmetry.space_group_name_H-M   'P 1'
#
loop_
_entity.id
_entity.type
_entity.pdbx_description
1 polymer ?
#
loop_
_entity_poly.entity_id
_entity_poly.type
_entity_poly.pdbx_seq_one_letter_code
_entity_poly.pdbx_strand_id
1 'polypeptide(L)'
;MDSASAKSKSKGKAVSFAGSPPRSTEAAPLPLFKWKKGLAIVDFILRLGAIGATMGATALMGTNEQMLPFFTQFLQFHAQWNEFRTFQFFVVANGAVVGYLVLSLPFSVMCIVRPLAAAPRLLLIILDSMMMALVAAGASAAAAITYLIHNGSQDANWMAICSQFTDFCQVASEAVVVSFIAAMFFLCLVLVSSLALKRY
;
A
#
# COMPACT_ATOMS: atom_id res chain seq x y z
N MET A 1 22.31 73.09 23.48
CA MET A 1 22.31 74.04 24.60
C MET A 1 20.90 74.07 25.17
N ASP A 2 20.58 73.81 26.42
CA ASP A 2 21.29 73.35 27.61
C ASP A 2 20.22 73.06 28.68
N SER A 3 20.50 72.09 29.55
CA SER A 3 19.97 71.94 30.93
C SER A 3 18.48 71.57 31.11
N ALA A 4 18.10 70.35 31.48
CA ALA A 4 18.33 69.59 32.72
C ALA A 4 17.52 70.04 33.96
N SER A 5 16.70 69.09 34.44
CA SER A 5 16.41 68.73 35.83
C SER A 5 15.39 69.52 36.66
N ALA A 6 14.28 68.85 37.03
CA ALA A 6 13.81 68.85 38.42
C ALA A 6 12.98 67.58 38.70
N LYS A 7 13.51 66.76 39.60
CA LYS A 7 12.94 65.53 40.15
C LYS A 7 12.11 65.92 41.38
N SER A 8 10.84 65.54 41.45
CA SER A 8 10.10 65.51 42.72
C SER A 8 9.51 64.13 42.95
N LYS A 9 9.97 63.52 44.05
CA LYS A 9 9.63 62.19 44.54
C LYS A 9 8.69 62.40 45.72
N SER A 10 7.40 62.08 45.56
CA SER A 10 6.50 61.89 46.70
C SER A 10 6.00 60.45 46.71
N LYS A 11 6.05 59.88 47.91
CA LYS A 11 6.00 58.46 48.25
C LYS A 11 4.63 58.22 48.89
N GLY A 12 3.81 57.30 48.38
CA GLY A 12 2.56 57.00 49.06
C GLY A 12 1.64 55.97 48.41
N LYS A 13 1.62 54.79 49.02
CA LYS A 13 0.55 53.76 49.05
C LYS A 13 0.35 52.87 47.81
N ALA A 14 0.79 51.63 48.00
CA ALA A 14 0.34 50.46 47.28
C ALA A 14 -1.16 50.26 47.45
N VAL A 15 -1.86 50.11 46.32
CA VAL A 15 -3.09 49.32 46.23
C VAL A 15 -2.87 48.35 45.09
N SER A 16 -2.68 47.09 45.46
CA SER A 16 -2.62 45.95 44.56
C SER A 16 -4.02 45.77 43.96
N PHE A 17 -4.17 46.00 42.67
CA PHE A 17 -5.31 45.49 41.92
C PHE A 17 -4.78 44.43 40.96
N ALA A 18 -4.99 43.17 41.36
CA ALA A 18 -4.72 42.00 40.56
C ALA A 18 -5.63 42.02 39.32
N GLY A 19 -5.13 42.59 38.23
CA GLY A 19 -5.64 42.34 36.89
C GLY A 19 -5.07 41.02 36.39
N SER A 20 -5.80 39.93 36.59
CA SER A 20 -5.51 38.64 35.96
C SER A 20 -5.43 38.81 34.43
N PRO A 21 -4.43 38.23 33.73
CA PRO A 21 -4.40 38.22 32.28
C PRO A 21 -5.59 37.42 31.73
N PRO A 22 -6.11 37.75 30.54
CA PRO A 22 -7.18 36.98 29.93
C PRO A 22 -6.68 35.55 29.72
N ARG A 23 -7.39 34.63 30.39
CA ARG A 23 -7.40 33.19 30.20
C ARG A 23 -7.20 32.88 28.71
N SER A 24 -6.03 32.35 28.36
CA SER A 24 -5.83 31.71 27.07
C SER A 24 -6.93 30.66 26.96
N THR A 25 -7.91 30.90 26.10
CA THR A 25 -8.82 29.87 25.64
C THR A 25 -7.91 28.87 24.96
N GLU A 26 -7.56 27.81 25.69
CA GLU A 26 -7.00 26.60 25.12
C GLU A 26 -7.96 26.18 24.03
N ALA A 27 -7.59 26.49 22.78
CA ALA A 27 -8.30 26.02 21.62
C ALA A 27 -8.25 24.50 21.70
N ALA A 28 -9.38 23.88 22.03
CA ALA A 28 -9.56 22.45 21.90
C ALA A 28 -8.93 22.03 20.55
N PRO A 29 -7.97 21.10 20.52
CA PRO A 29 -7.26 20.79 19.29
C PRO A 29 -8.29 20.40 18.24
N LEU A 30 -8.35 21.21 17.17
CA LEU A 30 -9.28 21.06 16.07
C LEU A 30 -9.33 19.59 15.59
N PRO A 31 -10.49 19.12 15.09
CA PRO A 31 -10.68 17.76 14.55
C PRO A 31 -9.66 17.34 13.49
N LEU A 32 -8.89 18.28 12.93
CA LEU A 32 -7.75 18.05 12.04
C LEU A 32 -6.68 17.13 12.62
N PHE A 33 -6.37 17.22 13.92
CA PHE A 33 -5.31 16.38 14.50
C PHE A 33 -5.74 14.91 14.65
N LYS A 34 -7.03 14.66 14.96
CA LYS A 34 -7.62 13.31 14.94
C LYS A 34 -7.66 12.74 13.52
N TRP A 35 -7.97 13.58 12.53
CA TRP A 35 -8.02 13.18 11.12
C TRP A 35 -6.65 12.77 10.55
N LYS A 36 -5.57 13.49 10.86
CA LYS A 36 -4.22 13.13 10.42
C LYS A 36 -3.76 11.78 10.98
N LYS A 37 -4.06 11.50 12.24
CA LYS A 37 -3.78 10.20 12.88
C LYS A 37 -4.61 9.08 12.27
N GLY A 38 -5.91 9.28 12.06
CA GLY A 38 -6.77 8.30 11.42
C GLY A 38 -6.31 7.95 10.00
N LEU A 39 -5.94 8.95 9.21
CA LEU A 39 -5.40 8.77 7.87
C LEU A 39 -4.10 7.95 7.86
N ALA A 40 -3.19 8.23 8.80
CA ALA A 40 -1.94 7.48 8.94
C ALA A 40 -2.18 6.01 9.32
N ILE A 41 -3.15 5.75 10.20
CA ILE A 41 -3.54 4.39 10.60
C ILE A 41 -4.15 3.64 9.41
N VAL A 42 -5.04 4.29 8.65
CA VAL A 42 -5.66 3.68 7.46
C VAL A 42 -4.61 3.38 6.38
N ASP A 43 -3.68 4.29 6.08
CA ASP A 43 -2.55 4.04 5.16
C ASP A 43 -1.74 2.82 5.61
N PHE A 44 -1.40 2.75 6.89
CA PHE A 44 -0.62 1.65 7.46
C PHE A 44 -1.34 0.30 7.36
N ILE A 45 -2.64 0.24 7.70
CA ILE A 45 -3.45 -0.98 7.60
C ILE A 45 -3.57 -1.43 6.14
N LEU A 46 -3.81 -0.51 5.22
CA LEU A 46 -3.91 -0.82 3.80
C LEU A 46 -2.58 -1.35 3.23
N ARG A 47 -1.44 -0.78 3.63
CA ARG A 47 -0.11 -1.30 3.24
C ARG A 47 0.15 -2.69 3.81
N LEU A 48 -0.18 -2.92 5.08
CA LEU A 48 -0.09 -4.26 5.70
C LEU A 48 -0.98 -5.29 4.99
N GLY A 49 -2.21 -4.92 4.66
CA GLY A 49 -3.13 -5.75 3.89
C GLY A 49 -2.59 -6.07 2.51
N ALA A 50 -2.01 -5.07 1.82
CA ALA A 50 -1.36 -5.27 0.52
C ALA A 50 -0.15 -6.21 0.62
N ILE A 51 0.70 -6.08 1.66
CA ILE A 51 1.83 -6.99 1.89
C ILE A 51 1.32 -8.42 2.10
N GLY A 52 0.33 -8.60 2.99
CA GLY A 52 -0.24 -9.91 3.27
C GLY A 52 -0.84 -10.55 2.03
N ALA A 53 -1.54 -9.76 1.20
CA ALA A 53 -2.13 -10.23 -0.03
C ALA A 53 -1.07 -10.58 -1.09
N THR A 54 -0.11 -9.71 -1.40
CA THR A 54 0.92 -10.02 -2.41
C THR A 54 1.86 -11.13 -1.97
N MET A 55 2.23 -11.16 -0.69
CA MET A 55 3.02 -12.25 -0.11
C MET A 55 2.22 -13.56 -0.09
N GLY A 56 0.93 -13.51 0.24
CA GLY A 56 0.03 -14.66 0.18
C GLY A 56 -0.14 -15.18 -1.25
N ALA A 57 -0.35 -14.31 -2.24
CA ALA A 57 -0.42 -14.68 -3.65
C ALA A 57 0.90 -15.30 -4.13
N THR A 58 2.03 -14.69 -3.78
CA THR A 58 3.37 -15.21 -4.10
C THR A 58 3.63 -16.54 -3.41
N ALA A 59 3.21 -16.69 -2.16
CA ALA A 59 3.37 -17.91 -1.39
C ALA A 59 2.47 -19.01 -1.91
N LEU A 60 1.18 -18.79 -2.16
CA LEU A 60 0.29 -19.79 -2.76
C LEU A 60 0.84 -20.28 -4.10
N MET A 61 1.35 -19.37 -4.92
CA MET A 61 1.90 -19.71 -6.22
C MET A 61 3.30 -20.34 -6.10
N GLY A 62 4.13 -19.87 -5.17
CA GLY A 62 5.49 -20.34 -4.94
C GLY A 62 5.56 -21.63 -4.11
N THR A 63 4.72 -21.87 -3.12
CA THR A 63 4.73 -23.15 -2.38
C THR A 63 4.19 -24.29 -3.23
N ASN A 64 3.51 -23.98 -4.32
CA ASN A 64 3.22 -24.94 -5.39
C ASN A 64 4.46 -25.31 -6.23
N GLU A 65 5.69 -24.94 -5.87
CA GLU A 65 6.92 -25.52 -6.47
C GLU A 65 6.97 -27.06 -6.32
N GLN A 66 6.19 -27.64 -5.40
CA GLN A 66 6.03 -29.10 -5.26
C GLN A 66 4.96 -29.73 -6.15
N MET A 67 4.37 -28.99 -7.10
CA MET A 67 3.49 -29.56 -8.11
C MET A 67 4.24 -30.08 -9.36
N LEU A 68 5.49 -30.58 -9.23
CA LEU A 68 6.18 -31.30 -10.31
C LEU A 68 7.22 -32.41 -9.95
N PRO A 69 7.28 -33.06 -8.77
CA PRO A 69 8.02 -34.32 -8.69
C PRO A 69 7.21 -35.51 -9.25
N PHE A 70 5.93 -35.32 -9.62
CA PHE A 70 4.99 -36.43 -9.88
C PHE A 70 4.22 -36.36 -11.22
N PHE A 71 4.79 -35.77 -12.29
CA PHE A 71 4.23 -35.95 -13.64
C PHE A 71 4.96 -37.06 -14.40
N THR A 72 4.23 -38.14 -14.60
CA THR A 72 4.62 -39.48 -15.05
C THR A 72 4.77 -39.61 -16.57
N GLN A 73 5.89 -40.19 -17.02
CA GLN A 73 6.16 -41.12 -18.15
C GLN A 73 5.45 -41.03 -19.53
N PHE A 74 4.33 -40.31 -19.72
CA PHE A 74 3.59 -40.28 -21.00
C PHE A 74 3.23 -38.87 -21.51
N LEU A 75 3.32 -37.85 -20.66
CA LEU A 75 3.31 -36.43 -21.06
C LEU A 75 4.44 -35.74 -20.30
N GLN A 76 5.66 -35.84 -20.83
CA GLN A 76 6.85 -35.25 -20.25
C GLN A 76 6.86 -33.72 -20.46
N PHE A 77 5.85 -33.02 -19.95
CA PHE A 77 5.95 -31.59 -19.72
C PHE A 77 6.73 -31.41 -18.41
N HIS A 78 8.05 -31.31 -18.53
CA HIS A 78 8.89 -30.71 -17.50
C HIS A 78 8.61 -29.21 -17.45
N ALA A 79 7.36 -28.84 -17.14
CA ALA A 79 6.94 -27.45 -17.05
C ALA A 79 7.34 -26.95 -15.67
N GLN A 80 8.64 -26.71 -15.49
CA GLN A 80 9.09 -25.80 -14.44
C GLN A 80 8.21 -24.54 -14.50
N TRP A 81 8.00 -23.87 -13.38
CA TRP A 81 7.41 -22.51 -13.35
C TRP A 81 8.02 -21.58 -14.41
N ASN A 82 9.24 -21.90 -14.88
CA ASN A 82 10.01 -21.33 -15.97
C ASN A 82 9.46 -21.44 -17.40
N GLU A 83 8.56 -22.37 -17.69
CA GLU A 83 8.07 -22.57 -19.06
C GLU A 83 6.86 -21.68 -19.39
N PHE A 84 6.01 -21.37 -18.40
CA PHE A 84 4.92 -20.42 -18.56
C PHE A 84 5.33 -19.04 -18.03
N ARG A 85 5.95 -18.25 -18.92
CA ARG A 85 6.39 -16.86 -18.68
C ARG A 85 5.36 -16.00 -17.92
N THR A 86 4.07 -16.27 -18.12
CA THR A 86 2.97 -15.57 -17.44
C THR A 86 2.95 -15.76 -15.93
N PHE A 87 3.13 -16.99 -15.45
CA PHE A 87 3.11 -17.28 -14.02
C PHE A 87 4.39 -16.82 -13.32
N GLN A 88 5.54 -16.89 -14.01
CA GLN A 88 6.76 -16.25 -13.51
C GLN A 88 6.60 -14.75 -13.37
N PHE A 89 6.03 -14.10 -14.39
CA PHE A 89 5.78 -12.67 -14.35
C PHE A 89 4.87 -12.31 -13.18
N PHE A 90 3.83 -13.10 -12.92
CA PHE A 90 2.95 -12.94 -11.77
C PHE A 90 3.70 -13.02 -10.42
N VAL A 91 4.53 -14.05 -10.23
CA VAL A 91 5.30 -14.26 -8.98
C VAL A 91 6.35 -13.16 -8.79
N VAL A 92 7.10 -12.83 -9.85
CA VAL A 92 8.13 -11.77 -9.82
C VAL A 92 7.49 -10.40 -9.60
N ALA A 93 6.35 -10.10 -10.24
CA ALA A 93 5.62 -8.86 -10.04
C ALA A 93 5.15 -8.72 -8.59
N ASN A 94 4.47 -9.74 -8.04
CA ASN A 94 4.01 -9.69 -6.65
C ASN A 94 5.18 -9.64 -5.66
N GLY A 95 6.27 -10.37 -5.90
CA GLY A 95 7.48 -10.32 -5.09
C GLY A 95 8.16 -8.94 -5.10
N ALA A 96 8.28 -8.32 -6.28
CA ALA A 96 8.80 -6.95 -6.40
C ALA A 96 7.94 -5.94 -5.61
N VAL A 97 6.63 -6.13 -5.62
CA VAL A 97 5.68 -5.28 -4.88
C VAL A 97 5.80 -5.46 -3.37
N VAL A 98 6.05 -6.69 -2.87
CA VAL A 98 6.38 -6.92 -1.46
C VAL A 98 7.64 -6.14 -1.07
N GLY A 99 8.71 -6.26 -1.88
CA GLY A 99 9.95 -5.51 -1.64
C GLY A 99 9.73 -3.99 -1.61
N TYR A 100 8.93 -3.47 -2.54
CA TYR A 100 8.53 -2.07 -2.57
C TYR A 100 7.72 -1.65 -1.34
N LEU A 101 6.75 -2.47 -0.89
CA LEU A 101 5.92 -2.17 0.27
C LEU A 101 6.74 -2.10 1.56
N VAL A 102 7.72 -3.01 1.73
CA VAL A 102 8.64 -2.99 2.87
C VAL A 102 9.50 -1.73 2.88
N LEU A 103 10.01 -1.30 1.71
CA LEU A 103 10.80 -0.07 1.58
C LEU A 103 9.97 1.21 1.74
N SER A 104 8.71 1.19 1.27
CA SER A 104 7.83 2.36 1.31
C SER A 104 7.15 2.59 2.67
N LEU A 105 7.00 1.55 3.51
CA LEU A 105 6.47 1.67 4.87
C LEU A 105 7.22 2.71 5.75
N PRO A 106 8.54 2.61 5.96
CA PRO A 106 9.27 3.60 6.77
C PRO A 106 9.25 4.98 6.10
N PHE A 107 9.29 5.03 4.77
CA PHE A 107 9.25 6.30 4.02
C PHE A 107 7.89 7.02 4.19
N SER A 108 6.77 6.29 4.16
CA SER A 108 5.43 6.83 4.42
C SER A 108 5.32 7.41 5.83
N VAL A 109 5.79 6.68 6.85
CA VAL A 109 5.78 7.14 8.25
C VAL A 109 6.63 8.40 8.43
N MET A 110 7.83 8.44 7.83
CA MET A 110 8.71 9.62 7.90
C MET A 110 8.08 10.85 7.23
N CYS A 111 7.38 10.68 6.11
CA CYS A 111 6.64 11.76 5.45
C CYS A 111 5.46 12.29 6.27
N ILE A 112 4.89 11.48 7.17
CA ILE A 112 3.83 11.91 8.09
C ILE A 112 4.41 12.71 9.26
N VAL A 113 5.56 12.28 9.80
CA VAL A 113 6.23 12.94 10.94
C VAL A 113 6.92 14.25 10.51
N ARG A 114 7.48 14.28 9.30
CA ARG A 114 8.10 15.46 8.70
C ARG A 114 7.34 15.83 7.43
N PRO A 115 6.34 16.73 7.50
CA PRO A 115 5.59 17.18 6.33
C PRO A 115 6.44 18.17 5.50
N LEU A 116 7.62 17.74 5.06
CA LEU A 116 8.47 18.52 4.17
C LEU A 116 7.95 18.33 2.74
N ALA A 117 7.00 19.20 2.37
CA ALA A 117 6.41 19.39 1.04
C ALA A 117 5.42 18.31 0.55
N ALA A 118 4.49 18.73 -0.31
CA ALA A 118 3.55 17.86 -1.04
C ALA A 118 4.24 16.91 -2.04
N ALA A 119 5.48 17.23 -2.43
CA ALA A 119 6.28 16.49 -3.41
C ALA A 119 6.52 15.01 -3.06
N PRO A 120 7.03 14.64 -1.86
CA PRO A 120 7.22 13.22 -1.49
C PRO A 120 5.91 12.43 -1.45
N ARG A 121 4.78 13.05 -1.08
CA ARG A 121 3.47 12.40 -1.15
C ARG A 121 3.05 12.12 -2.59
N LEU A 122 3.27 13.07 -3.50
CA LEU A 122 2.99 12.87 -4.92
C LEU A 122 3.86 11.73 -5.49
N LEU A 123 5.14 11.68 -5.12
CA LEU A 123 6.05 10.63 -5.56
C LEU A 123 5.61 9.24 -5.08
N LEU A 124 5.17 9.13 -3.81
CA LEU A 124 4.59 7.88 -3.29
C LEU A 124 3.35 7.46 -4.07
N ILE A 125 2.43 8.38 -4.35
CA ILE A 125 1.21 8.10 -5.13
C ILE A 125 1.57 7.55 -6.52
N ILE A 126 2.55 8.16 -7.19
CA ILE A 126 3.00 7.72 -8.52
C ILE A 126 3.58 6.30 -8.43
N LEU A 127 4.48 6.05 -7.48
CA LEU A 127 5.07 4.72 -7.29
C LEU A 127 4.01 3.66 -6.91
N ASP A 128 3.10 3.97 -5.99
CA ASP A 128 1.99 3.07 -5.60
C ASP A 128 1.10 2.76 -6.83
N SER A 129 0.85 3.74 -7.70
CA SER A 129 0.07 3.54 -8.93
C SER A 129 0.78 2.67 -9.97
N MET A 130 2.10 2.80 -10.10
CA MET A 130 2.91 1.95 -10.98
C MET A 130 2.91 0.51 -10.48
N MET A 131 3.03 0.30 -9.17
CA MET A 131 2.99 -1.03 -8.56
C MET A 131 1.60 -1.66 -8.65
N MET A 132 0.54 -0.86 -8.49
CA MET A 132 -0.84 -1.31 -8.74
C MET A 132 -0.99 -1.83 -10.18
N ALA A 133 -0.52 -1.06 -11.16
CA ALA A 133 -0.60 -1.44 -12.57
C ALA A 133 0.20 -2.72 -12.85
N LEU A 134 1.37 -2.87 -12.22
CA LEU A 134 2.20 -4.07 -12.35
C LEU A 134 1.49 -5.33 -11.81
N VAL A 135 0.91 -5.25 -10.60
CA VAL A 135 0.13 -6.36 -10.01
C VAL A 135 -1.10 -6.67 -10.84
N ALA A 136 -1.84 -5.66 -11.28
CA ALA A 136 -3.04 -5.84 -12.08
C ALA A 136 -2.72 -6.49 -13.45
N ALA A 137 -1.63 -6.06 -14.10
CA ALA A 137 -1.16 -6.66 -15.34
C ALA A 137 -0.79 -8.14 -15.12
N GLY A 138 -0.01 -8.45 -14.08
CA GLY A 138 0.36 -9.83 -13.75
C GLY A 138 -0.85 -10.71 -13.43
N ALA A 139 -1.78 -10.20 -12.62
CA ALA A 139 -3.01 -10.90 -12.26
C ALA A 139 -3.92 -11.17 -13.47
N SER A 140 -4.07 -10.18 -14.37
CA SER A 140 -4.87 -10.34 -15.58
C SER A 140 -4.30 -11.37 -16.55
N ALA A 141 -2.97 -11.39 -16.73
CA ALA A 141 -2.32 -12.38 -17.57
C ALA A 141 -2.45 -13.79 -16.97
N ALA A 142 -2.24 -13.94 -15.66
CA ALA A 142 -2.43 -15.21 -14.97
C ALA A 142 -3.89 -15.68 -15.05
N ALA A 143 -4.86 -14.77 -14.89
CA ALA A 143 -6.28 -15.08 -15.02
C ALA A 143 -6.64 -15.63 -16.41
N ALA A 144 -6.08 -15.07 -17.48
CA ALA A 144 -6.31 -15.55 -18.84
C ALA A 144 -5.80 -16.99 -19.04
N ILE A 145 -4.63 -17.32 -18.47
CA ILE A 145 -4.09 -18.68 -18.52
C ILE A 145 -4.93 -19.62 -17.66
N THR A 146 -5.31 -19.23 -16.44
CA THR A 146 -6.18 -20.04 -15.58
C THR A 146 -7.52 -20.34 -16.25
N TYR A 147 -8.08 -19.37 -16.98
CA TYR A 147 -9.30 -19.57 -17.77
C TYR A 147 -9.14 -20.64 -18.86
N LEU A 148 -8.02 -20.62 -19.60
CA LEU A 148 -7.71 -21.63 -20.61
C LEU A 148 -7.53 -23.03 -19.99
N ILE A 149 -6.93 -23.13 -18.81
CA ILE A 149 -6.71 -24.42 -18.14
C ILE A 149 -8.06 -24.99 -17.64
N HIS A 150 -8.99 -24.13 -17.22
CA HIS A 150 -10.30 -24.55 -16.71
C HIS A 150 -11.30 -24.91 -17.81
N ASN A 151 -11.39 -24.08 -18.86
CA ASN A 151 -12.41 -24.21 -19.90
C ASN A 151 -11.88 -24.84 -21.20
N GLY A 152 -10.58 -24.74 -21.47
CA GLY A 152 -10.02 -25.04 -22.79
C GLY A 152 -10.48 -24.03 -23.85
N SER A 153 -9.95 -24.17 -25.07
CA SER A 153 -10.42 -23.46 -26.25
C SER A 153 -10.16 -24.30 -27.49
N GLN A 154 -11.23 -24.63 -28.23
CA GLN A 154 -11.10 -25.39 -29.48
C GLN A 154 -10.41 -24.58 -30.59
N ASP A 155 -10.65 -23.26 -30.63
CA ASP A 155 -10.03 -22.36 -31.62
C ASP A 155 -8.51 -22.28 -31.47
N ALA A 156 -8.01 -22.38 -30.23
CA ALA A 156 -6.59 -22.41 -29.92
C ALA A 156 -6.02 -23.82 -29.79
N ASN A 157 -6.82 -24.87 -30.05
CA ASN A 157 -6.48 -26.28 -29.81
C ASN A 157 -5.94 -26.53 -28.39
N TRP A 158 -6.47 -25.80 -27.40
CA TRP A 158 -6.06 -25.90 -26.00
C TRP A 158 -7.05 -26.75 -25.21
N MET A 159 -6.58 -27.87 -24.68
CA MET A 159 -7.42 -28.79 -23.90
C MET A 159 -7.54 -28.33 -22.45
N ALA A 160 -8.71 -28.54 -21.83
CA ALA A 160 -8.91 -28.28 -20.40
C ALA A 160 -8.13 -29.31 -19.56
N ILE A 161 -7.31 -28.81 -18.62
CA ILE A 161 -6.37 -29.62 -17.83
C ILE A 161 -6.84 -29.76 -16.38
N CYS A 162 -7.69 -28.84 -15.88
CA CYS A 162 -8.14 -28.85 -14.49
C CYS A 162 -8.99 -30.07 -14.08
N SER A 163 -9.51 -30.87 -15.03
CA SER A 163 -10.26 -32.09 -14.74
C SER A 163 -9.42 -33.19 -14.09
N GLN A 164 -8.10 -33.17 -14.33
CA GLN A 164 -7.17 -34.15 -13.77
C GLN A 164 -6.38 -33.61 -12.57
N PHE A 165 -6.30 -32.27 -12.41
CA PHE A 165 -5.46 -31.59 -11.42
C PHE A 165 -6.22 -30.48 -10.70
N THR A 166 -7.26 -30.86 -9.96
CA THR A 166 -8.17 -29.92 -9.30
C THR A 166 -7.48 -29.09 -8.23
N ASP A 167 -6.60 -29.69 -7.42
CA ASP A 167 -5.94 -28.98 -6.32
C ASP A 167 -5.02 -27.85 -6.83
N PHE A 168 -4.23 -28.11 -7.88
CA PHE A 168 -3.38 -27.08 -8.49
C PHE A 168 -4.21 -25.94 -9.08
N CYS A 169 -5.26 -26.30 -9.82
CA CYS A 169 -6.14 -25.33 -10.47
C CYS A 169 -6.84 -24.44 -9.44
N GLN A 170 -7.22 -25.01 -8.30
CA GLN A 170 -7.81 -24.27 -7.20
C GLN A 170 -6.80 -23.31 -6.58
N VAL A 171 -5.60 -23.76 -6.21
CA VAL A 171 -4.60 -22.87 -5.59
C VAL A 171 -4.14 -21.78 -6.56
N ALA A 172 -4.00 -22.07 -7.86
CA ALA A 172 -3.68 -21.07 -8.87
C ALA A 172 -4.78 -20.00 -8.99
N SER A 173 -6.05 -20.42 -8.98
CA SER A 173 -7.19 -19.50 -8.99
C SER A 173 -7.24 -18.63 -7.73
N GLU A 174 -7.01 -19.23 -6.56
CA GLU A 174 -6.94 -18.53 -5.28
C GLU A 174 -5.81 -17.49 -5.28
N ALA A 175 -4.61 -17.85 -5.78
CA ALA A 175 -3.49 -16.93 -5.89
C ALA A 175 -3.83 -15.70 -6.76
N VAL A 176 -4.48 -15.92 -7.91
CA VAL A 176 -4.93 -14.84 -8.80
C VAL A 176 -5.94 -13.92 -8.10
N VAL A 177 -6.92 -14.49 -7.41
CA VAL A 177 -7.93 -13.73 -6.66
C VAL A 177 -7.26 -12.88 -5.57
N VAL A 178 -6.35 -13.46 -4.79
CA VAL A 178 -5.62 -12.75 -3.74
C VAL A 178 -4.78 -11.60 -4.32
N SER A 179 -4.18 -11.79 -5.50
CA SER A 179 -3.45 -10.73 -6.21
C SER A 179 -4.36 -9.57 -6.66
N PHE A 180 -5.59 -9.85 -7.10
CA PHE A 180 -6.58 -8.78 -7.38
C PHE A 180 -7.01 -8.03 -6.11
N ILE A 181 -7.14 -8.73 -4.99
CA ILE A 181 -7.40 -8.08 -3.68
C ILE A 181 -6.25 -7.13 -3.32
N ALA A 182 -5.00 -7.52 -3.58
CA ALA A 182 -3.85 -6.63 -3.40
C ALA A 182 -3.95 -5.37 -4.28
N ALA A 183 -4.33 -5.51 -5.55
CA ALA A 183 -4.54 -4.37 -6.46
C ALA A 183 -5.64 -3.42 -5.93
N MET A 184 -6.70 -3.97 -5.32
CA MET A 184 -7.75 -3.17 -4.66
C MET A 184 -7.23 -2.41 -3.44
N PHE A 185 -6.35 -3.00 -2.62
CA PHE A 185 -5.70 -2.27 -1.53
C PHE A 185 -4.85 -1.11 -2.04
N PHE A 186 -4.08 -1.31 -3.13
CA PHE A 186 -3.35 -0.22 -3.77
C PHE A 186 -4.28 0.88 -4.31
N LEU A 187 -5.41 0.52 -4.93
CA LEU A 187 -6.39 1.49 -5.36
C LEU A 187 -6.90 2.33 -4.20
N CYS A 188 -7.26 1.70 -3.08
CA CYS A 188 -7.66 2.39 -1.86
C CYS A 188 -6.54 3.31 -1.33
N LEU A 189 -5.28 2.87 -1.35
CA LEU A 189 -4.12 3.70 -0.95
C LEU A 189 -4.01 4.96 -1.80
N VAL A 190 -4.11 4.83 -3.13
CA VAL A 190 -4.06 5.96 -4.08
C VAL A 190 -5.22 6.93 -3.84
N LEU A 191 -6.43 6.42 -3.61
CA LEU A 191 -7.61 7.24 -3.32
C LEU A 191 -7.46 7.99 -1.99
N VAL A 192 -7.06 7.29 -0.93
CA VAL A 192 -6.85 7.89 0.39
C VAL A 192 -5.75 8.96 0.33
N SER A 193 -4.66 8.69 -0.39
CA SER A 193 -3.55 9.61 -0.55
C SER A 193 -3.88 10.84 -1.40
N SER A 194 -4.66 10.68 -2.48
CA SER A 194 -5.13 11.79 -3.32
C SER A 194 -6.13 12.68 -2.58
N LEU A 195 -7.05 12.10 -1.81
CA LEU A 195 -7.97 12.86 -0.94
C LEU A 195 -7.23 13.63 0.15
N ALA A 196 -6.13 13.07 0.66
CA ALA A 196 -5.28 13.75 1.62
C ALA A 196 -4.50 14.91 1.00
N LEU A 197 -4.05 14.76 -0.25
CA LEU A 197 -3.36 15.80 -1.01
C LEU A 197 -4.28 16.98 -1.33
N LYS A 198 -5.53 16.72 -1.74
CA LYS A 198 -6.54 17.77 -2.03
C LYS A 198 -6.85 18.67 -0.82
N ARG A 199 -6.61 18.19 0.40
CA ARG A 199 -6.89 18.92 1.65
C ARG A 199 -5.73 19.78 2.13
N TYR A 200 -4.59 19.71 1.47
CA TYR A 200 -3.42 20.56 1.72
C TYR A 200 -3.42 21.75 0.76
#